data_AF-A0A9D4NPT4-F1
#
_entry.id   AF-A0A9D4NPT4-F1
#
_cell.length_a   1.000
_cell.length_b   1.000
_cell.length_c   1.000
_cell.angle_alpha   90.00
_cell.angle_beta   90.00
_cell.angle_gamma   90.00
#
_symmetry.space_group_name_H-M   'P 1'
#
loop_
_entity.id
_entity.type
_entity.pdbx_description
1 polymer ?
#
loop_
_entity_poly.entity_id
_entity_poly.type
_entity_poly.pdbx_seq_one_letter_code
_entity_poly.pdbx_strand_id
1 'polypeptide(L)'
;MKLTVPWEELVLMMPLVRGQQTLSRIEKNIRELENELRALKMQKSGFCIKDIINDTDKMLLYTSFPPDVFQVLVNMVNRMSPFNYYSGWTVSCFTIEDQHLMTLMKLRLNCKDLDMAVRFNTSRGTVSNIINTFICV
;
A
#
# COMPACT_ATOMS: atom_id res chain seq x y z
N MET A 1 -49.49 -10.97 39.23
CA MET A 1 -50.05 -11.33 37.91
C MET A 1 -48.87 -11.79 37.03
N LYS A 2 -48.65 -13.10 36.88
CA LYS A 2 -47.56 -13.62 36.03
C LYS A 2 -48.09 -13.73 34.61
N LEU A 3 -47.72 -12.79 33.74
CA LEU A 3 -47.95 -12.90 32.30
C LEU A 3 -46.93 -13.90 31.75
N THR A 4 -47.31 -15.18 31.69
CA THR A 4 -46.54 -16.21 30.98
C THR A 4 -46.95 -16.18 29.52
N VAL A 5 -46.02 -15.80 28.66
CA VAL A 5 -46.19 -15.78 27.20
C VAL A 5 -46.39 -17.23 26.71
N PRO A 6 -47.43 -17.55 25.92
CA PRO A 6 -47.69 -18.90 25.43
C PRO A 6 -46.55 -19.47 24.58
N TRP A 7 -46.35 -20.80 24.61
CA TRP A 7 -45.25 -21.46 23.89
C TRP A 7 -45.36 -21.31 22.36
N GLU A 8 -46.57 -21.19 21.81
CA GLU A 8 -46.79 -20.95 20.39
C GLU A 8 -46.25 -19.57 19.94
N GLU A 9 -46.40 -18.53 20.77
CA GLU A 9 -45.84 -17.21 20.52
C GLU A 9 -44.31 -17.20 20.60
N LEU A 10 -43.73 -17.98 21.51
CA LEU A 10 -42.27 -18.12 21.63
C LEU A 10 -41.65 -18.76 20.38
N VAL A 11 -42.30 -19.77 19.79
CA VAL A 11 -41.83 -20.42 18.56
C VAL A 11 -41.85 -19.46 17.36
N LEU A 12 -42.87 -18.60 17.27
CA LEU A 12 -42.98 -17.57 16.22
C LEU A 12 -41.94 -16.44 16.39
N MET A 13 -41.56 -16.12 17.62
CA MET A 13 -40.56 -15.08 17.93
C MET A 13 -39.12 -15.56 17.71
N MET A 14 -38.84 -16.85 17.84
CA MET A 14 -37.47 -17.41 17.74
C MET A 14 -36.71 -17.08 16.44
N PRO A 15 -37.29 -17.17 15.23
CA PRO A 15 -36.63 -16.75 13.99
C PRO A 15 -36.37 -15.24 13.94
N LEU A 16 -37.30 -14.45 14.48
CA LEU A 16 -37.23 -12.99 14.54
C LEU A 16 -36.10 -12.53 15.48
N VAL A 17 -36.00 -13.15 16.66
CA VAL A 17 -34.91 -12.93 17.63
C VAL A 17 -33.56 -13.34 17.04
N ARG A 18 -33.48 -14.48 16.34
CA ARG A 18 -32.25 -14.89 15.65
C ARG A 18 -31.85 -13.94 14.52
N GLY A 19 -32.82 -13.42 13.78
CA GLY A 19 -32.60 -12.38 12.76
C GLY A 19 -32.04 -11.09 13.38
N GLN A 20 -32.62 -10.63 14.49
CA GLN A 20 -32.15 -9.45 15.23
C GLN A 20 -30.73 -9.63 15.79
N GLN A 21 -30.41 -10.81 16.32
CA GLN A 21 -29.04 -11.14 16.77
C GLN A 21 -28.04 -11.15 15.62
N THR A 22 -28.44 -11.60 14.43
CA THR A 22 -27.57 -11.64 13.26
C THR A 22 -27.33 -10.22 12.74
N LEU A 23 -28.37 -9.39 12.67
CA LEU A 23 -28.28 -7.98 12.29
C LEU A 23 -27.36 -7.20 13.22
N SER A 24 -27.52 -7.35 14.54
CA SER A 24 -26.68 -6.64 15.52
C SER A 24 -25.20 -7.05 15.41
N ARG A 25 -24.92 -8.32 15.11
CA ARG A 25 -23.56 -8.81 14.87
C ARG A 25 -22.95 -8.23 13.60
N ILE A 26 -23.73 -8.15 12.52
CA ILE A 26 -23.28 -7.56 11.25
C ILE A 26 -23.02 -6.06 11.41
N GLU A 27 -23.92 -5.32 12.08
CA GLU A 27 -23.73 -3.90 12.34
C GLU A 27 -22.49 -3.59 13.20
N LYS A 28 -22.18 -4.48 14.15
CA LYS A 28 -20.96 -4.39 14.94
C LYS A 28 -19.72 -4.58 14.06
N ASN A 29 -19.72 -5.63 13.23
CA ASN A 29 -18.61 -5.91 12.32
C ASN A 29 -18.40 -4.78 11.31
N ILE A 30 -19.47 -4.18 10.77
CA ILE A 30 -19.37 -3.02 9.87
C ILE A 30 -18.66 -1.87 10.58
N ARG A 31 -19.06 -1.56 11.82
CA ARG A 31 -18.41 -0.50 12.61
C ARG A 31 -16.94 -0.78 12.88
N GLU A 32 -16.58 -2.01 13.23
CA GLU A 32 -15.19 -2.41 13.48
C GLU A 32 -14.34 -2.27 12.20
N LEU A 33 -14.83 -2.79 11.07
CA LEU A 33 -14.16 -2.67 9.78
C LEU A 33 -14.01 -1.22 9.32
N GLU A 34 -15.03 -0.38 9.52
CA GLU A 34 -14.95 1.05 9.22
C GLU A 34 -13.91 1.76 10.09
N ASN A 35 -13.72 1.33 11.34
CA ASN A 35 -12.71 1.88 12.23
C ASN A 35 -11.30 1.44 11.83
N GLU A 36 -11.10 0.16 11.50
CA GLU A 36 -9.83 -0.35 10.98
C GLU A 36 -9.45 0.34 9.66
N LEU A 37 -10.42 0.52 8.76
CA LEU A 37 -10.21 1.19 7.48
C LEU A 37 -9.88 2.67 7.67
N ARG A 38 -10.47 3.34 8.68
CA ARG A 38 -10.06 4.69 9.09
C ARG A 38 -8.64 4.71 9.64
N ALA A 39 -8.27 3.77 10.52
CA ALA A 39 -6.94 3.68 11.09
C ALA A 39 -5.86 3.43 10.01
N LEU A 40 -6.13 2.52 9.08
CA LEU A 40 -5.25 2.24 7.93
C LEU A 40 -5.11 3.45 6.99
N LYS A 41 -6.18 4.21 6.75
CA LYS A 41 -6.11 5.46 5.98
C LYS A 41 -5.34 6.57 6.70
N MET A 42 -5.33 6.57 8.03
CA MET A 42 -4.53 7.51 8.83
C MET A 42 -3.06 7.10 8.90
N GLN A 43 -2.73 5.85 8.60
CA GLN A 43 -1.35 5.44 8.44
C GLN A 43 -0.78 6.13 7.20
N LYS A 44 0.28 6.92 7.40
CA LYS A 44 0.95 7.63 6.31
C LYS A 44 1.46 6.61 5.29
N SER A 45 0.87 6.60 4.09
CA SER A 45 1.39 5.80 2.99
C SER A 45 2.81 6.27 2.67
N GLY A 46 3.69 5.31 2.37
CA GLY A 46 5.01 5.63 1.86
C GLY A 46 4.89 6.45 0.58
N PHE A 47 5.87 7.32 0.34
CA PHE A 47 6.00 8.07 -0.89
C PHE A 47 6.04 7.12 -2.09
N CYS A 48 5.31 7.44 -3.16
CA CYS A 48 5.25 6.63 -4.36
C CYS A 48 5.15 7.50 -5.62
N ILE A 49 5.35 6.89 -6.79
CA ILE A 49 5.30 7.59 -8.08
C ILE A 49 3.95 8.25 -8.34
N LYS A 50 2.85 7.64 -7.85
CA LYS A 50 1.49 8.16 -8.02
C LYS A 50 1.29 9.52 -7.36
N ASP A 51 2.10 9.84 -6.34
CA ASP A 51 2.03 11.12 -5.63
C ASP A 51 2.63 12.29 -6.45
N ILE A 52 3.45 11.99 -7.46
CA ILE A 52 4.23 12.99 -8.20
C ILE A 52 4.08 12.93 -9.73
N ILE A 53 3.62 11.83 -10.31
CA ILE A 53 3.62 11.62 -11.77
C ILE A 53 2.83 12.68 -12.56
N ASN A 54 1.81 13.27 -11.95
CA ASN A 54 0.98 14.32 -12.57
C ASN A 54 1.51 15.74 -12.35
N ASP A 55 2.65 15.88 -11.67
CA ASP A 55 3.28 17.15 -11.34
C ASP A 55 4.68 17.19 -11.93
N THR A 56 4.82 17.88 -13.07
CA THR A 56 6.07 17.95 -13.83
C THR A 56 7.21 18.53 -13.00
N ASP A 57 6.94 19.54 -12.17
CA ASP A 57 7.99 20.18 -11.35
C ASP A 57 8.50 19.20 -10.28
N LYS A 58 7.60 18.44 -9.65
CA LYS A 58 8.01 17.36 -8.72
C LYS A 58 8.76 16.25 -9.44
N MET A 59 8.32 15.84 -10.62
CA MET A 59 9.00 14.83 -11.42
C MET A 59 10.44 15.27 -11.77
N LEU A 60 10.61 16.51 -12.22
CA LEU A 60 11.93 17.09 -12.50
C LEU A 60 12.77 17.24 -11.23
N LEU A 61 12.16 17.61 -10.10
CA LEU A 61 12.86 17.70 -8.82
C LEU A 61 13.42 16.35 -8.36
N TYR A 62 12.59 15.30 -8.40
CA TYR A 62 12.95 13.98 -7.86
C TYR A 62 13.72 13.11 -8.85
N THR A 63 13.44 13.23 -10.15
CA THR A 63 13.99 12.32 -11.18
C THR A 63 14.81 13.02 -12.25
N SER A 64 14.69 14.35 -12.39
CA SER A 64 15.21 15.14 -13.53
C SER A 64 14.55 14.85 -14.88
N PHE A 65 13.53 14.01 -14.90
CA PHE A 65 12.81 13.66 -16.12
C PHE A 65 11.35 14.11 -16.03
N PRO A 66 10.76 14.57 -17.14
CA PRO A 66 9.33 14.73 -17.23
C PRO A 66 8.61 13.35 -17.23
N PRO A 67 7.30 13.31 -16.96
CA PRO A 67 6.53 12.07 -16.79
C PRO A 67 6.64 11.08 -17.97
N ASP A 68 6.62 11.60 -19.19
CA ASP A 68 6.71 10.83 -20.43
C ASP A 68 8.07 10.14 -20.59
N VAL A 69 9.18 10.88 -20.35
CA VAL A 69 10.53 10.32 -20.39
C VAL A 69 10.73 9.29 -19.28
N PHE A 70 10.23 9.57 -18.08
CA PHE A 70 10.25 8.61 -16.97
C PHE A 70 9.56 7.30 -17.35
N GLN A 71 8.37 7.36 -17.96
CA GLN A 71 7.64 6.17 -18.38
C GLN A 71 8.39 5.35 -19.44
N VAL A 72 9.10 6.02 -20.36
CA VAL A 72 9.96 5.35 -21.34
C VAL A 72 11.09 4.59 -20.65
N LEU A 73 11.75 5.18 -19.65
CA LEU A 73 12.80 4.52 -18.87
C LEU A 73 12.27 3.28 -18.14
N VAL A 74 11.13 3.39 -17.46
CA VAL A 74 10.49 2.25 -16.79
C VAL A 74 10.21 1.13 -17.81
N ASN A 75 9.65 1.48 -18.96
CA ASN A 75 9.32 0.50 -20.00
C ASN A 75 10.57 -0.19 -20.55
N MET A 76 11.71 0.51 -20.68
CA MET A 76 12.97 -0.10 -21.10
C MET A 76 13.46 -1.11 -20.08
N VAL A 77 13.44 -0.76 -18.80
CA VAL A 77 13.95 -1.66 -17.76
C VAL A 77 13.01 -2.82 -17.49
N ASN A 78 11.70 -2.63 -17.62
CA ASN A 78 10.73 -3.72 -17.50
C ASN A 78 10.96 -4.82 -18.55
N ARG A 79 11.51 -4.49 -19.73
CA ARG A 79 11.91 -5.49 -20.74
C ARG A 79 13.09 -6.37 -20.31
N MET A 80 13.85 -5.93 -19.30
CA MET A 80 14.96 -6.71 -18.72
C MET A 80 14.51 -7.63 -17.58
N SER A 81 13.21 -7.66 -17.27
CA SER A 81 12.63 -8.62 -16.33
C SER A 81 12.75 -10.06 -16.87
N PRO A 82 13.07 -11.07 -16.04
CA PRO A 82 13.21 -11.02 -14.59
C PRO A 82 14.55 -10.45 -14.11
N PHE A 83 14.51 -9.62 -13.06
CA PHE A 83 15.70 -9.02 -12.46
C PHE A 83 16.42 -10.00 -11.52
N ASN A 84 17.74 -10.05 -11.62
CA ASN A 84 18.60 -10.66 -10.62
C ASN A 84 18.89 -9.63 -9.52
N TYR A 85 18.09 -9.64 -8.46
CA TYR A 85 18.26 -8.70 -7.36
C TYR A 85 19.59 -8.93 -6.62
N TYR A 86 20.25 -7.83 -6.26
CA TYR A 86 21.58 -7.83 -5.65
C TYR A 86 21.68 -8.71 -4.40
N SER A 87 20.66 -8.68 -3.54
CA SER A 87 20.62 -9.44 -2.29
C SER A 87 20.05 -10.86 -2.45
N GLY A 88 19.79 -11.30 -3.69
CA GLY A 88 19.26 -12.64 -3.99
C GLY A 88 17.77 -12.84 -3.75
N TRP A 89 17.03 -11.79 -3.33
CA TRP A 89 15.58 -11.85 -3.11
C TRP A 89 14.85 -10.75 -3.87
N THR A 90 13.67 -11.09 -4.41
CA THR A 90 12.82 -10.20 -5.20
C THR A 90 12.06 -9.21 -4.33
N VAL A 91 12.13 -7.93 -4.68
CA VAL A 91 11.34 -6.88 -4.04
C VAL A 91 9.93 -6.88 -4.62
N SER A 92 8.97 -7.45 -3.88
CA SER A 92 7.56 -7.52 -4.29
C SER A 92 6.66 -6.41 -3.72
N CYS A 93 7.15 -5.68 -2.71
CA CYS A 93 6.38 -4.63 -2.03
C CYS A 93 6.33 -3.30 -2.77
N PHE A 94 7.08 -3.16 -3.87
CA PHE A 94 7.13 -1.96 -4.71
C PHE A 94 6.98 -2.32 -6.17
N THR A 95 6.28 -1.48 -6.93
CA THR A 95 6.22 -1.63 -8.39
C THR A 95 7.57 -1.24 -9.01
N ILE A 96 7.79 -1.60 -10.28
CA ILE A 96 9.05 -1.28 -10.97
C ILE A 96 9.22 0.24 -11.10
N GLU A 97 8.12 0.98 -11.29
CA GLU A 97 8.09 2.45 -11.30
C GLU A 97 8.59 3.03 -9.97
N ASP A 98 8.10 2.54 -8.84
CA ASP A 98 8.52 3.01 -7.51
C ASP A 98 10.00 2.67 -7.25
N GLN A 99 10.44 1.48 -7.66
CA GLN A 99 11.85 1.10 -7.58
C GLN A 99 12.76 1.97 -8.46
N HIS A 100 12.29 2.39 -9.64
CA HIS A 100 12.98 3.37 -10.49
C HIS A 100 13.02 4.74 -9.87
N LEU A 101 11.90 5.20 -9.33
CA LEU A 101 11.83 6.48 -8.63
C LEU A 101 12.85 6.52 -7.49
N MET A 102 12.92 5.48 -6.65
CA MET A 102 13.91 5.38 -5.58
C MET A 102 15.34 5.50 -6.11
N THR A 103 15.65 4.79 -7.18
CA THR A 103 16.99 4.78 -7.80
C THR A 103 17.34 6.15 -8.38
N LEU A 104 16.41 6.79 -9.11
CA LEU A 104 16.62 8.11 -9.69
C LEU A 104 16.74 9.20 -8.61
N MET A 105 15.94 9.13 -7.55
CA MET A 105 16.08 10.03 -6.40
C MET A 105 17.44 9.87 -5.73
N LYS A 106 17.95 8.65 -5.57
CA LYS A 106 19.30 8.39 -5.06
C LYS A 106 20.36 9.06 -5.94
N LEU A 107 20.29 8.86 -7.26
CA LEU A 107 21.25 9.41 -8.20
C LEU A 107 21.18 10.94 -8.28
N ARG A 108 19.97 11.51 -8.24
CA ARG A 108 19.73 12.95 -8.41
C ARG A 108 20.00 13.76 -7.14
N LEU A 109 19.45 13.32 -6.02
CA LEU A 109 19.45 14.06 -4.76
C LEU A 109 20.50 13.56 -3.79
N ASN A 110 21.20 12.46 -4.12
CA ASN A 110 22.14 11.78 -3.23
C ASN A 110 21.52 11.45 -1.86
N CYS A 111 20.24 11.05 -1.87
CA CYS A 111 19.51 10.72 -0.65
C CYS A 111 20.21 9.57 0.10
N LYS A 112 20.31 9.68 1.43
CA LYS A 112 20.83 8.58 2.26
C LYS A 112 19.79 7.46 2.31
N ASP A 113 20.25 6.20 2.39
CA ASP A 113 19.34 5.04 2.36
C ASP A 113 18.34 5.06 3.53
N LEU A 114 18.76 5.59 4.69
CA LEU A 114 17.89 5.77 5.85
C LEU A 114 16.78 6.80 5.60
N ASP A 115 17.07 7.90 4.91
CA ASP A 115 16.04 8.90 4.58
C ASP A 115 15.03 8.33 3.57
N MET A 116 15.51 7.62 2.56
CA MET A 116 14.63 6.92 1.61
C MET A 116 13.79 5.84 2.29
N ALA A 117 14.36 5.06 3.21
CA ALA A 117 13.64 4.06 3.98
C ALA A 117 12.45 4.69 4.72
N VAL A 118 12.65 5.85 5.36
CA VAL A 118 11.59 6.59 6.04
C VAL A 118 10.56 7.14 5.04
N ARG A 119 11.00 7.76 3.93
CA ARG A 119 10.10 8.35 2.92
C ARG A 119 9.20 7.31 2.27
N PHE A 120 9.75 6.18 1.87
CA PHE A 120 9.03 5.09 1.20
C PHE A 120 8.38 4.10 2.19
N ASN A 121 8.48 4.37 3.50
CA ASN A 121 7.95 3.51 4.55
C ASN A 121 8.41 2.04 4.42
N THR A 122 9.72 1.85 4.28
CA THR A 122 10.34 0.53 4.09
C THR A 122 11.65 0.40 4.88
N SER A 123 12.30 -0.76 4.78
CA SER A 123 13.58 -1.00 5.46
C SER A 123 14.76 -0.45 4.65
N ARG A 124 15.84 -0.09 5.34
CA ARG A 124 17.13 0.27 4.68
C ARG A 124 17.63 -0.86 3.77
N GLY A 125 17.44 -2.12 4.18
CA GLY A 125 17.85 -3.29 3.40
C GLY A 125 17.11 -3.36 2.05
N THR A 126 15.81 -3.10 2.05
CA THR A 126 15.00 -3.02 0.82
C THR A 126 15.53 -1.93 -0.11
N VAL A 127 15.76 -0.73 0.44
CA VAL A 127 16.30 0.41 -0.31
C VAL A 127 17.65 0.07 -0.95
N SER A 128 18.57 -0.50 -0.16
CA SER A 128 19.89 -0.90 -0.66
C SER A 128 19.79 -2.00 -1.73
N ASN A 129 18.88 -2.97 -1.56
CA ASN A 129 18.69 -4.05 -2.53
C ASN A 129 18.22 -3.48 -3.88
N ILE A 130 17.22 -2.59 -3.86
CA ILE A 130 16.72 -1.91 -5.07
C ILE A 130 17.85 -1.15 -5.76
N ILE A 131 18.52 -0.24 -5.05
CA ILE A 131 19.53 0.65 -5.63
C ILE A 131 20.70 -0.14 -6.23
N ASN A 132 21.22 -1.13 -5.49
CA ASN A 132 22.34 -1.93 -5.98
C ASN A 132 21.94 -2.82 -7.17
N THR A 133 20.68 -3.25 -7.25
CA THR A 133 20.17 -4.02 -8.40
C THR A 133 20.18 -3.20 -9.69
N PHE A 134 19.94 -1.89 -9.62
CA PHE A 134 19.93 -1.03 -10.83
C PHE A 134 21.28 -0.36 -11.12
N ILE A 135 22.12 -0.11 -10.12
CA ILE A 135 23.40 0.62 -10.28
C ILE A 135 24.61 -0.31 -10.39
N CYS A 136 24.66 -1.38 -9.60
CA CYS A 136 25.85 -2.21 -9.44
C CYS A 136 25.87 -3.45 -10.34
N VAL A 137 25.09 -3.44 -11.42
CA VAL A 137 25.10 -4.52 -12.43
C VAL A 137 26.48 -4.63 -13.08
#